data_AF-A0A9J6F410-F1
#
_entry.id   AF-A0A9J6F410-F1
#
_cell.length_a   1.000
_cell.length_b   1.000
_cell.length_c   1.000
_cell.angle_alpha   90.00
_cell.angle_beta   90.00
_cell.angle_gamma   90.00
#
_symmetry.space_group_name_H-M   'P 1'
#
loop_
_entity.id
_entity.type
_entity.pdbx_description
1 polymer ?
#
loop_
_entity_poly.entity_id
_entity_poly.type
_entity_poly.pdbx_seq_one_letter_code
_entity_poly.pdbx_strand_id
1 'polypeptide(L)'
;MGPALPAADVQDVTLLLPQLLDQCQSVQCSVAILGRALSLLDSSSKGSAQEQALRGGLLPWIDIRLGHPVLLAMLAAACTNLASVRHLVFVSEACLSAFFEGNAAADGGWAQAAGAFRVPELTLAVFREECACQAAHLTQLCYVLHCLPQCRCLEDERILLDQLADWVSQGRAGGESEPKLLLLWAKLLALSLRQLDFGSSPQALDNLLANFCSTLGVLGEDRDTGGLLGALGMGRRSSVSLRFRFCCRAMAAFVAARLVDSTVLAGQTLARLQVLQTTKAYLPLHQEIQEALNLVQDSSLTLRDSLHFIQTLVNFFYCEKAYLRILFFGTM
;
A
#
# COMPACT_ATOMS: atom_id res chain seq x y z
N MET A 1 -26.71 -8.34 21.09
CA MET A 1 -25.58 -8.14 22.03
C MET A 1 -25.25 -9.50 22.63
N GLY A 2 -24.17 -10.14 22.17
CA GLY A 2 -23.69 -11.37 22.82
C GLY A 2 -23.11 -11.04 24.21
N PRO A 3 -23.08 -12.00 25.15
CA PRO A 3 -22.51 -11.76 26.47
C PRO A 3 -21.04 -11.34 26.32
N ALA A 4 -20.65 -10.29 27.04
CA ALA A 4 -19.26 -9.87 27.12
C ALA A 4 -18.45 -11.01 27.76
N LEU A 5 -17.32 -11.40 27.15
CA LEU A 5 -16.39 -12.30 27.81
C LEU A 5 -15.89 -11.65 29.12
N PRO A 6 -15.83 -12.40 30.23
CA PRO A 6 -15.16 -11.96 31.45
C PRO A 6 -13.75 -11.45 31.16
N ALA A 7 -13.29 -10.42 31.89
CA ALA A 7 -11.96 -9.84 31.69
C ALA A 7 -10.82 -10.86 31.90
N ALA A 8 -11.02 -11.86 32.78
CA ALA A 8 -10.07 -12.95 32.99
C ALA A 8 -9.90 -13.82 31.72
N ASP A 9 -11.00 -14.18 31.06
CA ASP A 9 -10.99 -15.00 29.85
C ASP A 9 -10.33 -14.28 28.65
N VAL A 10 -10.46 -12.95 28.58
CA VAL A 10 -9.77 -12.11 27.58
C VAL A 10 -8.25 -12.15 27.77
N GLN A 11 -7.80 -12.08 29.03
CA GLN A 11 -6.38 -12.10 29.37
C GLN A 11 -5.77 -13.49 29.13
N ASP A 12 -6.54 -14.55 29.41
CA ASP A 12 -6.15 -15.93 29.14
C ASP A 12 -6.00 -16.20 27.64
N VAL A 13 -6.94 -15.78 26.79
CA VAL A 13 -6.82 -15.95 25.33
C VAL A 13 -5.60 -15.20 24.77
N THR A 14 -5.36 -13.98 25.26
CA THR A 14 -4.22 -13.15 24.83
C THR A 14 -2.87 -13.80 25.16
N LEU A 15 -2.80 -14.53 26.29
CA LEU A 15 -1.57 -15.17 26.76
C LEU A 15 -1.39 -16.61 26.23
N LEU A 16 -2.46 -17.39 26.17
CA LEU A 16 -2.43 -18.81 25.80
C LEU A 16 -2.32 -19.03 24.29
N LEU A 17 -2.93 -18.17 23.46
CA LEU A 17 -2.89 -18.34 22.01
C LEU A 17 -1.45 -18.29 21.46
N PRO A 18 -0.60 -17.30 21.80
CA PRO A 18 0.80 -17.31 21.39
C PRO A 18 1.56 -18.56 21.86
N GLN A 19 1.33 -19.00 23.10
CA GLN A 19 1.99 -20.18 23.66
C GLN A 19 1.62 -21.47 22.91
N LEU A 20 0.35 -21.64 22.54
CA LEU A 20 -0.12 -22.79 21.75
C LEU A 20 0.48 -22.79 20.34
N LEU A 21 0.59 -21.61 19.72
CA LEU A 21 1.22 -21.47 18.41
C LEU A 21 2.72 -21.78 18.47
N ASP A 22 3.40 -21.42 19.57
CA ASP A 22 4.83 -21.66 19.78
C ASP A 22 5.18 -23.11 20.11
N GLN A 23 4.26 -23.83 20.76
CA GLN A 23 4.40 -25.26 21.03
C GLN A 23 4.26 -26.12 19.76
N CYS A 24 3.79 -25.54 18.66
CA CYS A 24 3.70 -26.23 17.37
C CYS A 24 5.06 -26.27 16.67
N GLN A 25 5.78 -27.39 16.81
CA GLN A 25 7.07 -27.60 16.15
C GLN A 25 6.96 -27.99 14.66
N SER A 26 5.76 -28.35 14.18
CA SER A 26 5.51 -28.69 12.76
C SER A 26 4.56 -27.69 12.10
N VAL A 27 4.87 -27.33 10.83
CA VAL A 27 4.05 -26.42 10.02
C VAL A 27 2.58 -26.88 9.95
N GLN A 28 2.34 -28.19 9.88
CA GLN A 28 1.00 -28.76 9.84
C GLN A 28 0.20 -28.53 11.14
N CYS A 29 0.87 -28.65 12.29
CA CYS A 29 0.24 -28.38 13.59
C CYS A 29 -0.06 -26.88 13.73
N SER A 30 0.88 -26.02 13.34
CA SER A 30 0.68 -24.58 13.32
C SER A 30 -0.50 -24.19 12.42
N VAL A 31 -0.62 -24.75 11.22
CA VAL A 31 -1.75 -24.47 10.31
C VAL A 31 -3.10 -24.89 10.89
N ALA A 32 -3.17 -26.03 11.61
CA ALA A 32 -4.42 -26.47 12.24
C ALA A 32 -4.85 -25.55 13.40
N ILE A 33 -3.91 -25.13 14.26
CA ILE A 33 -4.20 -24.20 15.36
C ILE A 33 -4.52 -22.81 14.81
N LEU A 34 -3.77 -22.34 13.81
CA LEU A 34 -4.06 -21.10 13.10
C LEU A 34 -5.45 -21.14 12.47
N GLY A 35 -5.82 -22.22 11.79
CA GLY A 35 -7.15 -22.41 11.24
C GLY A 35 -8.25 -22.25 12.31
N ARG A 36 -8.07 -22.86 13.49
CA ARG A 36 -9.02 -22.71 14.61
C ARG A 36 -9.07 -21.29 15.17
N ALA A 37 -7.93 -20.64 15.35
CA ALA A 37 -7.87 -19.25 15.81
C ALA A 37 -8.56 -18.31 14.82
N LEU A 38 -8.38 -18.55 13.52
CA LEU A 38 -9.06 -17.83 12.44
C LEU A 38 -10.56 -18.10 12.45
N SER A 39 -11.02 -19.35 12.62
CA SER A 39 -12.45 -19.65 12.74
C SER A 39 -13.11 -18.97 13.95
N LEU A 40 -12.40 -18.88 15.09
CA LEU A 40 -12.89 -18.14 16.25
C LEU A 40 -12.98 -16.64 15.97
N LEU A 41 -11.99 -16.08 15.27
CA LEU A 41 -12.01 -14.68 14.83
C LEU A 41 -13.18 -14.43 13.87
N ASP A 42 -13.41 -15.34 12.93
CA ASP A 42 -14.49 -15.27 11.93
C ASP A 42 -15.88 -15.25 12.57
N SER A 43 -16.06 -16.04 13.64
CA SER A 43 -17.30 -16.08 14.42
C SER A 43 -17.53 -14.86 15.32
N SER A 44 -16.50 -14.01 15.51
CA SER A 44 -16.56 -12.87 16.42
C SER A 44 -17.25 -11.66 15.78
N SER A 45 -18.06 -10.95 16.57
CA SER A 45 -18.69 -9.70 16.11
C SER A 45 -17.72 -8.53 16.18
N LYS A 46 -17.86 -7.58 15.24
CA LYS A 46 -17.04 -6.37 15.16
C LYS A 46 -17.10 -5.57 16.47
N GLY A 47 -15.93 -5.30 17.05
CA GLY A 47 -15.75 -4.58 18.31
C GLY A 47 -15.95 -5.42 19.56
N SER A 48 -16.22 -6.74 19.44
CA SER A 48 -16.40 -7.60 20.62
C SER A 48 -15.12 -7.78 21.43
N ALA A 49 -15.26 -8.03 22.73
CA ALA A 49 -14.12 -8.37 23.60
C ALA A 49 -13.36 -9.60 23.09
N GLN A 50 -14.07 -10.57 22.50
CA GLN A 50 -13.47 -11.76 21.88
C GLN A 50 -12.59 -11.40 20.69
N GLU A 51 -13.09 -10.55 19.78
CA GLU A 51 -12.32 -10.08 18.64
C GLU A 51 -11.06 -9.33 19.11
N GLN A 52 -11.20 -8.47 20.11
CA GLN A 52 -10.09 -7.72 20.67
C GLN A 52 -9.05 -8.62 21.35
N ALA A 53 -9.48 -9.63 22.11
CA ALA A 53 -8.60 -10.62 22.74
C ALA A 53 -7.82 -11.43 21.70
N LEU A 54 -8.51 -11.95 20.68
CA LEU A 54 -7.89 -12.73 19.61
C LEU A 54 -6.89 -11.89 18.82
N ARG A 55 -7.24 -10.64 18.48
CA ARG A 55 -6.31 -9.70 17.85
C ARG A 55 -5.12 -9.37 18.76
N GLY A 56 -5.39 -9.20 20.06
CA GLY A 56 -4.38 -8.91 21.08
C GLY A 56 -3.38 -10.04 21.31
N GLY A 57 -3.78 -11.31 21.10
CA GLY A 57 -2.85 -12.44 21.09
C GLY A 57 -2.17 -12.65 19.73
N LEU A 58 -2.92 -12.51 18.63
CA LEU A 58 -2.44 -12.81 17.29
C LEU A 58 -1.42 -11.79 16.78
N LEU A 59 -1.66 -10.48 16.94
CA LEU A 59 -0.76 -9.45 16.43
C LEU A 59 0.63 -9.51 17.07
N PRO A 60 0.80 -9.55 18.40
CA PRO A 60 2.13 -9.68 18.99
C PRO A 60 2.84 -10.96 18.57
N TRP A 61 2.10 -12.06 18.37
CA TRP A 61 2.69 -13.30 17.86
C TRP A 61 3.21 -13.17 16.42
N ILE A 62 2.48 -12.46 15.56
CA ILE A 62 2.94 -12.11 14.20
C ILE A 62 4.20 -11.23 14.27
N ASP A 63 4.18 -10.20 15.12
CA ASP A 63 5.24 -9.19 15.20
C ASP A 63 6.58 -9.77 15.66
N ILE A 64 6.58 -10.86 16.45
CA ILE A 64 7.82 -11.55 16.86
C ILE A 64 8.30 -12.61 15.85
N ARG A 65 7.65 -12.75 14.69
CA ARG A 65 7.94 -13.75 13.66
C ARG A 65 8.38 -13.14 12.33
N LEU A 66 9.11 -12.02 12.39
CA LEU A 66 9.56 -11.28 11.21
C LEU A 66 10.26 -12.21 10.19
N GLY A 67 9.81 -12.17 8.93
CA GLY A 67 10.37 -12.99 7.86
C GLY A 67 10.08 -14.49 7.92
N HIS A 68 9.40 -15.00 8.96
CA HIS A 68 9.23 -16.44 9.14
C HIS A 68 8.21 -17.02 8.13
N PRO A 69 8.49 -18.16 7.45
CA PRO A 69 7.60 -18.75 6.44
C PRO A 69 6.20 -19.11 6.95
N VAL A 70 6.03 -19.30 8.26
CA VAL A 70 4.71 -19.55 8.88
C VAL A 70 3.71 -18.42 8.59
N LEU A 71 4.18 -17.19 8.39
CA LEU A 71 3.33 -16.05 8.05
C LEU A 71 2.67 -16.22 6.68
N LEU A 72 3.35 -16.86 5.72
CA LEU A 72 2.77 -17.21 4.42
C LEU A 72 1.74 -18.34 4.53
N ALA A 73 2.00 -19.33 5.38
CA ALA A 73 1.03 -20.39 5.66
C ALA A 73 -0.22 -19.81 6.34
N MET A 74 -0.04 -18.83 7.23
CA MET A 74 -1.14 -18.12 7.88
C MET A 74 -1.90 -17.22 6.90
N LEU A 75 -1.21 -16.53 6.00
CA LEU A 75 -1.81 -15.77 4.90
C LEU A 75 -2.70 -16.69 4.05
N ALA A 76 -2.17 -17.82 3.58
CA ALA A 76 -2.93 -18.79 2.80
C ALA A 76 -4.14 -19.33 3.58
N ALA A 77 -3.98 -19.64 4.87
CA ALA A 77 -5.07 -20.11 5.71
C ALA A 77 -6.15 -19.04 5.95
N ALA A 78 -5.77 -17.77 6.10
CA ALA A 78 -6.72 -16.67 6.22
C ALA A 78 -7.56 -16.55 4.93
N CYS A 79 -6.90 -16.59 3.78
CA CYS A 79 -7.50 -16.56 2.46
C CYS A 79 -8.53 -17.67 2.19
N THR A 80 -8.37 -18.85 2.80
CA THR A 80 -9.28 -20.00 2.58
C THR A 80 -10.33 -20.17 3.66
N ASN A 81 -10.05 -19.78 4.91
CA ASN A 81 -10.87 -20.16 6.06
C ASN A 81 -11.69 -19.01 6.66
N LEU A 82 -11.40 -17.74 6.33
CA LEU A 82 -12.17 -16.60 6.83
C LEU A 82 -13.31 -16.25 5.87
N ALA A 83 -14.56 -16.32 6.36
CA ALA A 83 -15.72 -15.78 5.64
C ALA A 83 -15.84 -14.25 5.80
N SER A 84 -15.35 -13.71 6.90
CA SER A 84 -15.28 -12.29 7.22
C SER A 84 -14.16 -11.61 6.43
N VAL A 85 -14.55 -10.89 5.38
CA VAL A 85 -13.64 -10.08 4.56
C VAL A 85 -12.83 -9.08 5.40
N ARG A 86 -13.45 -8.51 6.44
CA ARG A 86 -12.78 -7.62 7.39
C ARG A 86 -11.61 -8.29 8.10
N HIS A 87 -11.80 -9.50 8.59
CA HIS A 87 -10.74 -10.24 9.26
C HIS A 87 -9.71 -10.74 8.26
N LEU A 88 -10.13 -11.14 7.06
CA LEU A 88 -9.23 -11.52 5.97
C LEU A 88 -8.24 -10.41 5.65
N VAL A 89 -8.73 -9.20 5.37
CA VAL A 89 -7.88 -8.04 5.05
C VAL A 89 -6.94 -7.72 6.21
N PHE A 90 -7.46 -7.70 7.44
CA PHE A 90 -6.68 -7.39 8.64
C PHE A 90 -5.52 -8.37 8.85
N VAL A 91 -5.81 -9.68 8.82
CA VAL A 91 -4.82 -10.73 9.01
C VAL A 91 -3.81 -10.75 7.87
N SER A 92 -4.27 -10.55 6.63
CA SER A 92 -3.40 -10.51 5.45
C SER A 92 -2.39 -9.38 5.54
N GLU A 93 -2.83 -8.16 5.89
CA GLU A 93 -1.94 -7.01 6.00
C GLU A 93 -0.91 -7.17 7.12
N ALA A 94 -1.31 -7.75 8.25
CA ALA A 94 -0.42 -8.04 9.37
C ALA A 94 0.64 -9.10 8.99
N CYS A 95 0.22 -10.21 8.37
CA CYS A 95 1.12 -11.24 7.85
C CYS A 95 2.14 -10.65 6.87
N LEU A 96 1.67 -9.90 5.88
CA LEU A 96 2.53 -9.32 4.84
C LEU A 96 3.52 -8.32 5.44
N SER A 97 3.06 -7.45 6.36
CA SER A 97 3.93 -6.47 7.01
C SER A 97 5.07 -7.15 7.78
N ALA A 98 4.77 -8.12 8.63
CA ALA A 98 5.79 -8.84 9.40
C ALA A 98 6.66 -9.76 8.52
N PHE A 99 6.08 -10.36 7.48
CA PHE A 99 6.83 -11.21 6.57
C PHE A 99 7.89 -10.42 5.82
N PHE A 100 7.56 -9.23 5.30
CA PHE A 100 8.53 -8.44 4.55
C PHE A 100 9.65 -7.89 5.43
N GLU A 101 9.36 -7.44 6.65
CA GLU A 101 10.36 -6.82 7.54
C GLU A 101 11.59 -7.72 7.79
N GLY A 102 11.40 -9.05 7.86
CA GLY A 102 12.48 -10.02 8.06
C GLY A 102 12.96 -10.71 6.78
N ASN A 103 12.47 -10.34 5.60
CA ASN A 103 12.78 -11.05 4.35
C ASN A 103 13.98 -10.42 3.62
N ALA A 104 14.92 -11.28 3.22
CA ALA A 104 16.14 -10.88 2.52
C ALA A 104 16.14 -11.16 1.00
N ALA A 105 15.04 -11.67 0.44
CA ALA A 105 14.92 -11.96 -0.98
C ALA A 105 15.11 -10.68 -1.82
N ALA A 106 15.60 -10.86 -3.06
CA ALA A 106 15.90 -9.76 -3.97
C ALA A 106 14.66 -8.92 -4.27
N ASP A 107 13.53 -9.57 -4.52
CA ASP A 107 12.24 -8.91 -4.71
C ASP A 107 11.57 -8.53 -3.39
N GLY A 108 12.23 -8.66 -2.23
CA GLY A 108 11.64 -8.43 -0.92
C GLY A 108 10.65 -9.50 -0.45
N GLY A 109 10.49 -10.61 -1.18
CA GLY A 109 9.60 -11.72 -0.82
C GLY A 109 8.24 -11.71 -1.53
N TRP A 110 8.03 -10.79 -2.48
CA TRP A 110 6.75 -10.63 -3.17
C TRP A 110 6.31 -11.85 -3.98
N ALA A 111 7.23 -12.56 -4.63
CA ALA A 111 6.93 -13.79 -5.35
C ALA A 111 6.35 -14.88 -4.41
N GLN A 112 6.89 -14.98 -3.20
CA GLN A 112 6.41 -15.93 -2.18
C GLN A 112 5.04 -15.50 -1.65
N ALA A 113 4.87 -14.20 -1.36
CA ALA A 113 3.61 -13.64 -0.88
C ALA A 113 2.48 -13.82 -1.90
N ALA A 114 2.68 -13.42 -3.17
CA ALA A 114 1.70 -13.57 -4.23
C ALA A 114 1.36 -15.04 -4.52
N GLY A 115 2.35 -15.94 -4.39
CA GLY A 115 2.16 -17.38 -4.52
C GLY A 115 1.26 -17.98 -3.43
N ALA A 116 1.33 -17.46 -2.20
CA ALA A 116 0.52 -17.90 -1.07
C ALA A 116 -0.89 -17.25 -1.00
N PHE A 117 -1.06 -16.07 -1.60
CA PHE A 117 -2.28 -15.28 -1.50
C PHE A 117 -3.44 -15.84 -2.33
N ARG A 118 -4.66 -15.87 -1.79
CA ARG A 118 -5.89 -16.23 -2.51
C ARG A 118 -7.03 -15.29 -2.07
N VAL A 119 -7.95 -14.94 -2.96
CA VAL A 119 -9.17 -14.20 -2.56
C VAL A 119 -10.38 -14.88 -3.20
N PRO A 120 -11.44 -15.19 -2.42
CA PRO A 120 -12.67 -15.73 -2.98
C PRO A 120 -13.37 -14.72 -3.92
N GLU A 121 -13.71 -15.16 -5.13
CA GLU A 121 -14.34 -14.32 -6.17
C GLU A 121 -15.66 -13.70 -5.73
N LEU A 122 -16.45 -14.42 -4.92
CA LEU A 122 -17.78 -13.99 -4.48
C LEU A 122 -17.77 -12.74 -3.58
N THR A 123 -16.60 -12.35 -3.07
CA THR A 123 -16.46 -11.24 -2.12
C THR A 123 -15.65 -10.06 -2.66
N LEU A 124 -15.31 -10.04 -3.96
CA LEU A 124 -14.35 -9.09 -4.51
C LEU A 124 -14.70 -7.61 -4.27
N ALA A 125 -15.96 -7.20 -4.45
CA ALA A 125 -16.36 -5.81 -4.21
C ALA A 125 -16.19 -5.40 -2.74
N VAL A 126 -16.64 -6.26 -1.82
CA VAL A 126 -16.50 -6.06 -0.36
C VAL A 126 -15.03 -6.08 0.04
N PHE A 127 -14.23 -6.95 -0.57
CA PHE A 127 -12.78 -7.03 -0.34
C PHE A 127 -12.08 -5.74 -0.75
N ARG A 128 -12.43 -5.18 -1.91
CA ARG A 128 -11.87 -3.91 -2.40
C ARG A 128 -12.14 -2.75 -1.45
N GLU A 129 -13.39 -2.64 -1.02
CA GLU A 129 -13.83 -1.60 -0.08
C GLU A 129 -13.13 -1.74 1.28
N GLU A 130 -13.04 -2.96 1.79
CA GLU A 130 -12.45 -3.21 3.10
C GLU A 130 -10.92 -3.00 3.09
N CYS A 131 -10.22 -3.37 2.00
CA CYS A 131 -8.81 -3.02 1.79
C CYS A 131 -8.58 -1.50 1.87
N ALA A 132 -9.43 -0.69 1.23
CA ALA A 132 -9.33 0.76 1.29
C ALA A 132 -9.63 1.30 2.69
N CYS A 133 -10.67 0.79 3.34
CA CYS A 133 -11.08 1.18 4.69
C CYS A 133 -10.00 0.92 5.75
N GLN A 134 -9.25 -0.18 5.61
CA GLN A 134 -8.17 -0.55 6.53
C GLN A 134 -6.79 -0.01 6.10
N ALA A 135 -6.68 0.70 4.98
CA ALA A 135 -5.40 1.13 4.40
C ALA A 135 -4.42 -0.06 4.20
N ALA A 136 -4.95 -1.21 3.77
CA ALA A 136 -4.22 -2.46 3.63
C ALA A 136 -3.43 -2.51 2.32
N HIS A 137 -2.45 -1.62 2.18
CA HIS A 137 -1.73 -1.38 0.92
C HIS A 137 -0.89 -2.57 0.44
N LEU A 138 -0.29 -3.34 1.36
CA LEU A 138 0.45 -4.53 0.96
C LEU A 138 -0.51 -5.60 0.44
N THR A 139 -1.67 -5.74 1.09
CA THR A 139 -2.73 -6.64 0.67
C THR A 139 -3.30 -6.25 -0.70
N GLN A 140 -3.50 -4.95 -0.94
CA GLN A 140 -3.91 -4.40 -2.24
C GLN A 140 -2.92 -4.77 -3.35
N LEU A 141 -1.62 -4.55 -3.12
CA LEU A 141 -0.61 -4.92 -4.12
C LEU A 141 -0.52 -6.44 -4.32
N CYS A 142 -0.59 -7.22 -3.23
CA CYS A 142 -0.55 -8.68 -3.30
C CYS A 142 -1.72 -9.22 -4.14
N TYR A 143 -2.92 -8.64 -3.99
CA TYR A 143 -4.07 -8.93 -4.84
C TYR A 143 -3.78 -8.62 -6.32
N VAL A 144 -3.25 -7.43 -6.64
CA VAL A 144 -2.92 -7.07 -8.03
C VAL A 144 -1.92 -8.06 -8.62
N LEU A 145 -0.84 -8.39 -7.89
CA LEU A 145 0.17 -9.33 -8.34
C LEU A 145 -0.39 -10.75 -8.50
N HIS A 146 -1.33 -11.16 -7.66
CA HIS A 146 -2.02 -12.44 -7.78
C HIS A 146 -2.91 -12.50 -9.03
N CYS A 147 -3.62 -11.42 -9.35
CA CYS A 147 -4.57 -11.39 -10.46
C CYS A 147 -3.91 -11.20 -11.83
N LEU A 148 -2.76 -10.50 -11.91
CA LEU A 148 -2.14 -10.18 -13.20
C LEU A 148 -1.81 -11.38 -14.09
N PRO A 149 -1.23 -12.48 -13.58
CA PRO A 149 -1.00 -13.68 -14.39
C PRO A 149 -2.29 -14.33 -14.93
N GLN A 150 -3.46 -13.93 -14.42
CA GLN A 150 -4.76 -14.46 -14.79
C GLN A 150 -5.46 -13.61 -15.86
N CYS A 151 -4.98 -12.39 -16.13
CA CYS A 151 -5.48 -11.54 -17.20
C CYS A 151 -5.26 -12.21 -18.56
N ARG A 152 -6.33 -12.34 -19.34
CA ARG A 152 -6.32 -12.99 -20.66
C ARG A 152 -6.16 -11.99 -21.79
N CYS A 153 -6.44 -10.71 -21.54
CA CYS A 153 -6.27 -9.62 -22.49
C CYS A 153 -5.94 -8.30 -21.77
N LEU A 154 -5.66 -7.25 -22.55
CA LEU A 154 -5.38 -5.91 -22.02
C LEU A 154 -6.56 -5.30 -21.26
N GLU A 155 -7.80 -5.65 -21.62
CA GLU A 155 -8.99 -5.16 -20.94
C GLU A 155 -9.09 -5.70 -19.51
N ASP A 156 -8.74 -6.97 -19.29
CA ASP A 156 -8.67 -7.54 -17.93
C ASP A 156 -7.64 -6.78 -17.08
N GLU A 157 -6.49 -6.47 -17.66
CA GLU A 157 -5.43 -5.69 -17.01
C GLU A 157 -5.88 -4.23 -16.79
N ARG A 158 -6.64 -3.65 -17.71
CA ARG A 158 -7.21 -2.30 -17.61
C ARG A 158 -8.14 -2.20 -16.41
N ILE A 159 -8.99 -3.20 -16.19
CA ILE A 159 -9.87 -3.28 -15.01
C ILE A 159 -9.06 -3.29 -13.71
N LEU A 160 -7.95 -4.04 -13.66
CA LEU A 160 -7.04 -4.04 -12.51
C LEU A 160 -6.34 -2.68 -12.32
N LEU A 161 -5.94 -2.03 -13.41
CA LEU A 161 -5.34 -0.69 -13.37
C LEU A 161 -6.33 0.36 -12.85
N ASP A 162 -7.59 0.35 -13.29
CA ASP A 162 -8.62 1.25 -12.77
C ASP A 162 -8.87 1.03 -11.27
N GLN A 163 -8.96 -0.24 -10.84
CA GLN A 163 -9.07 -0.58 -9.43
C GLN A 163 -7.87 -0.07 -8.61
N LEU A 164 -6.65 -0.19 -9.16
CA LEU A 164 -5.45 0.31 -8.51
C LEU A 164 -5.44 1.84 -8.44
N ALA A 165 -5.89 2.52 -9.50
CA ALA A 165 -6.06 3.98 -9.52
C ALA A 165 -7.08 4.45 -8.46
N ASP A 166 -8.20 3.73 -8.31
CA ASP A 166 -9.18 4.00 -7.27
C ASP A 166 -8.56 3.89 -5.87
N TRP A 167 -7.83 2.81 -5.59
CA TRP A 167 -7.13 2.64 -4.31
C TRP A 167 -6.06 3.70 -4.04
N VAL A 168 -5.32 4.12 -5.06
CA VAL A 168 -4.36 5.22 -4.94
C VAL A 168 -5.09 6.54 -4.63
N SER A 169 -6.21 6.81 -5.29
CA SER A 169 -7.00 8.03 -5.09
C SER A 169 -7.65 8.11 -3.71
N GLN A 170 -8.05 6.96 -3.15
CA GLN A 170 -8.70 6.85 -1.84
C GLN A 170 -7.72 6.52 -0.70
N GLY A 171 -6.45 6.32 -1.03
CA GLY A 171 -5.43 5.82 -0.13
C GLY A 171 -5.24 6.73 1.08
N ARG A 172 -5.35 6.15 2.29
CA ARG A 172 -5.08 6.88 3.54
C ARG A 172 -3.59 6.87 3.82
N ALA A 173 -2.97 8.03 3.62
CA ALA A 173 -1.57 8.23 3.92
C ALA A 173 -1.37 8.65 5.40
N GLY A 174 -0.37 8.07 6.05
CA GLY A 174 0.08 8.46 7.39
C GLY A 174 0.92 7.39 8.08
N GLY A 175 2.04 7.80 8.69
CA GLY A 175 2.93 6.89 9.41
C GLY A 175 3.50 5.80 8.51
N GLU A 176 3.38 4.54 8.93
CA GLU A 176 3.92 3.38 8.19
C GLU A 176 3.21 3.09 6.85
N SER A 177 2.09 3.77 6.53
CA SER A 177 1.39 3.57 5.24
C SER A 177 2.01 4.35 4.09
N GLU A 178 2.75 5.42 4.37
CA GLU A 178 3.35 6.32 3.37
C GLU A 178 4.24 5.59 2.35
N PRO A 179 5.31 4.87 2.76
CA PRO A 179 6.14 4.10 1.82
C PRO A 179 5.36 3.04 1.04
N LYS A 180 4.30 2.46 1.61
CA LYS A 180 3.47 1.45 0.93
C LYS A 180 2.70 2.04 -0.25
N LEU A 181 2.34 3.32 -0.21
CA LEU A 181 1.69 3.99 -1.34
C LEU A 181 2.63 4.13 -2.55
N LEU A 182 3.94 4.29 -2.34
CA LEU A 182 4.92 4.35 -3.44
C LEU A 182 4.96 3.04 -4.23
N LEU A 183 4.69 1.89 -3.59
CA LEU A 183 4.52 0.61 -4.30
C LEU A 183 3.34 0.65 -5.27
N LEU A 184 2.19 1.14 -4.78
CA LEU A 184 0.97 1.24 -5.58
C LEU A 184 1.16 2.21 -6.74
N TRP A 185 1.87 3.32 -6.53
CA TRP A 185 2.21 4.27 -7.58
C TRP A 185 3.10 3.66 -8.66
N ALA A 186 4.15 2.94 -8.25
CA ALA A 186 5.03 2.27 -9.19
C ALA A 186 4.28 1.22 -10.01
N LYS A 187 3.38 0.47 -9.36
CA LYS A 187 2.56 -0.52 -10.07
C LYS A 187 1.55 0.13 -11.01
N LEU A 188 0.94 1.23 -10.60
CA LEU A 188 0.02 2.03 -11.44
C LEU A 188 0.74 2.54 -12.68
N LEU A 189 1.93 3.12 -12.53
CA LEU A 189 2.73 3.60 -13.65
C LEU A 189 3.21 2.46 -14.56
N ALA A 190 3.67 1.34 -14.00
CA ALA A 190 4.10 0.19 -14.77
C ALA A 190 2.96 -0.37 -15.64
N LEU A 191 1.78 -0.55 -15.07
CA LEU A 191 0.59 -0.99 -15.81
C LEU A 191 0.14 0.07 -16.82
N SER A 192 0.20 1.36 -16.47
CA SER A 192 -0.10 2.47 -17.39
C SER A 192 0.78 2.43 -18.65
N LEU A 193 2.09 2.28 -18.47
CA LEU A 193 3.06 2.15 -19.56
C LEU A 193 2.78 0.91 -20.41
N ARG A 194 2.47 -0.22 -19.78
CA ARG A 194 2.09 -1.44 -20.48
C ARG A 194 0.83 -1.25 -21.33
N GLN A 195 -0.18 -0.56 -20.81
CA GLN A 195 -1.39 -0.25 -21.57
C GLN A 195 -1.08 0.59 -22.83
N LEU A 196 -0.15 1.56 -22.75
CA LEU A 196 0.32 2.30 -23.94
C LEU A 196 1.05 1.39 -24.93
N ASP A 197 1.95 0.54 -24.44
CA ASP A 197 2.81 -0.32 -25.27
C ASP A 197 2.01 -1.28 -26.14
N PHE A 198 0.84 -1.70 -25.65
CA PHE A 198 -0.02 -2.65 -26.34
C PHE A 198 -1.28 -2.03 -26.96
N GLY A 199 -1.32 -0.70 -27.09
CA GLY A 199 -2.29 0.00 -27.95
C GLY A 199 -3.58 0.47 -27.29
N SER A 200 -3.57 0.70 -25.97
CA SER A 200 -4.70 1.35 -25.29
C SER A 200 -4.83 2.82 -25.70
N SER A 201 -6.02 3.39 -25.54
CA SER A 201 -6.29 4.80 -25.84
C SER A 201 -5.37 5.74 -25.04
N PRO A 202 -4.49 6.53 -25.71
CA PRO A 202 -3.60 7.48 -25.03
C PRO A 202 -4.37 8.50 -24.19
N GLN A 203 -5.51 8.97 -24.69
CA GLN A 203 -6.34 9.97 -24.00
C GLN A 203 -6.95 9.43 -22.70
N ALA A 204 -7.38 8.17 -22.68
CA ALA A 204 -7.92 7.57 -21.46
C ALA A 204 -6.84 7.47 -20.38
N LEU A 205 -5.60 7.16 -20.79
CA LEU A 205 -4.49 7.09 -19.86
C LEU A 205 -4.01 8.47 -19.40
N ASP A 206 -3.97 9.47 -20.27
CA ASP A 206 -3.66 10.84 -19.89
C ASP A 206 -4.63 11.34 -18.81
N ASN A 207 -5.93 11.03 -18.93
CA ASN A 207 -6.91 11.35 -17.89
C ASN A 207 -6.63 10.63 -16.57
N LEU A 208 -6.27 9.33 -16.62
CA LEU A 208 -5.92 8.55 -15.43
C LEU A 208 -4.69 9.14 -14.73
N LEU A 209 -3.64 9.48 -15.48
CA LEU A 209 -2.40 10.04 -14.95
C LEU A 209 -2.57 11.49 -14.48
N ALA A 210 -3.42 12.29 -15.13
CA ALA A 210 -3.79 13.61 -14.65
C ALA A 210 -4.54 13.53 -13.31
N ASN A 211 -5.46 12.57 -13.16
CA ASN A 211 -6.14 12.31 -11.89
C ASN A 211 -5.14 11.86 -10.81
N PHE A 212 -4.19 11.00 -11.16
CA PHE A 212 -3.10 10.64 -10.26
C PHE A 212 -2.28 11.86 -9.80
N CYS A 213 -1.87 12.74 -10.72
CA CYS A 213 -1.21 14.01 -10.37
C CYS A 213 -2.07 14.89 -9.45
N SER A 214 -3.39 14.94 -9.66
CA SER A 214 -4.31 15.68 -8.80
C SER A 214 -4.37 15.11 -7.38
N THR A 215 -4.50 13.78 -7.24
CA THR A 215 -4.42 13.08 -5.95
C THR A 215 -3.13 13.39 -5.21
N LEU A 216 -1.98 13.30 -5.91
CA LEU A 216 -0.69 13.64 -5.33
C LEU A 216 -0.58 15.12 -4.97
N GLY A 217 -1.19 16.00 -5.77
CA GLY A 217 -1.26 17.43 -5.50
C GLY A 217 -1.92 17.75 -4.16
N VAL A 218 -3.00 17.03 -3.82
CA VAL A 218 -3.71 17.14 -2.53
C VAL A 218 -2.88 16.55 -1.39
N LEU A 219 -2.39 15.32 -1.55
CA LEU A 219 -1.56 14.65 -0.53
C LEU A 219 -0.27 15.42 -0.23
N GLY A 220 0.23 16.15 -1.22
CA GLY A 220 1.41 16.98 -1.10
C GLY A 220 1.20 18.30 -0.34
N GLU A 221 -0.02 18.74 -0.02
CA GLU A 221 -0.25 20.06 0.59
C GLU A 221 0.33 20.16 2.02
N ASP A 222 0.79 21.37 2.41
CA ASP A 222 1.31 21.57 3.77
C ASP A 222 0.21 21.68 4.83
N ARG A 223 -0.99 22.07 4.38
CA ARG A 223 -2.21 22.13 5.18
C ARG A 223 -3.33 21.54 4.36
N ASP A 224 -4.22 20.81 5.01
CA ASP A 224 -5.47 20.38 4.41
C ASP A 224 -6.34 21.62 4.22
N THR A 225 -6.43 22.09 2.97
CA THR A 225 -7.21 23.27 2.61
C THR A 225 -8.69 22.96 2.32
N GLY A 226 -9.14 21.73 2.60
CA GLY A 226 -10.53 21.31 2.42
C GLY A 226 -11.53 22.09 3.29
N GLY A 227 -12.60 22.60 2.67
CA GLY A 227 -13.72 23.27 3.33
C GLY A 227 -13.59 24.80 3.47
N LEU A 228 -14.66 25.44 3.97
CA LEU A 228 -14.81 26.91 4.04
C LEU A 228 -13.68 27.62 4.82
N LEU A 229 -13.08 26.94 5.80
CA LEU A 229 -11.99 27.48 6.63
C LEU A 229 -10.61 27.29 6.01
N GLY A 230 -10.43 26.29 5.15
CA GLY A 230 -9.19 26.06 4.42
C GLY A 230 -8.93 27.15 3.37
N ALA A 231 -9.99 27.64 2.71
CA ALA A 231 -9.93 28.79 1.80
C ALA A 231 -9.51 30.11 2.47
N LEU A 232 -9.58 30.20 3.80
CA LEU A 232 -9.16 31.35 4.61
C LEU A 232 -7.76 31.16 5.23
N GLY A 233 -7.01 30.12 4.84
CA GLY A 233 -5.66 29.86 5.31
C GLY A 233 -5.56 29.20 6.69
N MET A 234 -6.69 28.80 7.29
CA MET A 234 -6.78 28.10 8.58
C MET A 234 -6.93 26.57 8.43
N GLY A 235 -6.37 26.00 7.36
CA GLY A 235 -6.37 24.56 7.13
C GLY A 235 -5.67 23.77 8.23
N ARG A 236 -6.13 22.53 8.47
CA ARG A 236 -5.47 21.63 9.42
C ARG A 236 -4.06 21.30 8.93
N ARG A 237 -3.12 21.09 9.85
CA ARG A 237 -1.79 20.62 9.48
C ARG A 237 -1.92 19.25 8.82
N SER A 238 -1.22 19.04 7.71
CA SER A 238 -1.21 17.76 7.00
C SER A 238 -0.88 16.60 7.95
N SER A 239 -1.57 15.48 7.78
CA SER A 239 -1.37 14.25 8.56
C SER A 239 -0.19 13.41 8.09
N VAL A 240 0.40 13.73 6.93
CA VAL A 240 1.53 13.00 6.35
C VAL A 240 2.86 13.71 6.58
N SER A 241 3.94 12.93 6.51
CA SER A 241 5.30 13.39 6.75
C SER A 241 5.77 14.39 5.70
N LEU A 242 6.82 15.13 6.04
CA LEU A 242 7.46 16.07 5.11
C LEU A 242 8.09 15.35 3.91
N ARG A 243 8.69 14.18 4.14
CA ARG A 243 9.30 13.34 3.10
C ARG A 243 8.25 12.86 2.11
N PHE A 244 7.12 12.36 2.60
CA PHE A 244 6.05 11.88 1.73
C PHE A 244 5.40 13.00 0.91
N ARG A 245 5.16 14.17 1.51
CA ARG A 245 4.65 15.34 0.77
C ARG A 245 5.61 15.79 -0.33
N PHE A 246 6.92 15.74 -0.06
CA PHE A 246 7.93 15.96 -1.08
C PHE A 246 7.81 14.92 -2.21
N CYS A 247 7.74 13.62 -1.91
CA CYS A 247 7.56 12.57 -2.91
C CYS A 247 6.30 12.80 -3.77
N CYS A 248 5.19 13.22 -3.16
CA CYS A 248 3.95 13.55 -3.88
C CYS A 248 4.16 14.69 -4.88
N ARG A 249 4.74 15.82 -4.42
CA ARG A 249 4.99 17.01 -5.27
C ARG A 249 5.97 16.68 -6.41
N ALA A 250 7.03 15.95 -6.09
CA ALA A 250 8.05 15.52 -7.04
C ALA A 250 7.43 14.64 -8.13
N MET A 251 6.75 13.56 -7.73
CA MET A 251 6.14 12.60 -8.66
C MET A 251 5.05 13.24 -9.52
N ALA A 252 4.18 14.07 -8.93
CA ALA A 252 3.16 14.80 -9.67
C ALA A 252 3.78 15.70 -10.75
N ALA A 253 4.87 16.42 -10.42
CA ALA A 253 5.56 17.29 -11.36
C ALA A 253 6.23 16.53 -12.50
N PHE A 254 6.85 15.39 -12.19
CA PHE A 254 7.49 14.56 -13.20
C PHE A 254 6.47 13.97 -14.18
N VAL A 255 5.39 13.37 -13.66
CA VAL A 255 4.36 12.77 -14.52
C VAL A 255 3.67 13.83 -15.36
N ALA A 256 3.26 14.96 -14.75
CA ALA A 256 2.57 16.03 -15.47
C ALA A 256 3.41 16.63 -16.60
N ALA A 257 4.73 16.74 -16.41
CA ALA A 257 5.65 17.24 -17.45
C ALA A 257 5.74 16.34 -18.69
N ARG A 258 5.22 15.10 -18.63
CA ARG A 258 5.30 14.09 -19.70
C ARG A 258 3.97 13.74 -20.34
N LEU A 259 2.87 14.38 -19.91
CA LEU A 259 1.55 14.21 -20.52
C LEU A 259 1.39 15.19 -21.69
N VAL A 260 0.75 14.74 -22.78
CA VAL A 260 0.73 15.45 -24.08
C VAL A 260 0.04 16.82 -23.99
N ASP A 261 -1.08 16.92 -23.28
CA ASP A 261 -1.91 18.14 -23.19
C ASP A 261 -1.96 18.74 -21.77
N SER A 262 -0.86 18.64 -21.03
CA SER A 262 -0.83 19.01 -19.59
C SER A 262 0.05 20.20 -19.26
N THR A 263 0.29 21.14 -20.20
CA THR A 263 1.19 22.29 -19.98
C THR A 263 0.83 23.12 -18.73
N VAL A 264 -0.47 23.35 -18.50
CA VAL A 264 -0.96 24.06 -17.31
C VAL A 264 -0.69 23.25 -16.03
N LEU A 265 -1.01 21.95 -16.03
CA LEU A 265 -0.79 21.07 -14.90
C LEU A 265 0.71 20.95 -14.59
N ALA A 266 1.54 20.72 -15.61
CA ALA A 266 2.99 20.64 -15.51
C ALA A 266 3.60 21.91 -14.90
N GLY A 267 3.19 23.09 -15.38
CA GLY A 267 3.63 24.36 -14.84
C GLY A 267 3.24 24.55 -13.37
N GLN A 268 2.00 24.18 -13.01
CA GLN A 268 1.53 24.27 -11.62
C GLN A 268 2.28 23.33 -10.68
N THR A 269 2.45 22.06 -11.08
CA THR A 269 3.16 21.05 -10.27
C THR A 269 4.65 21.37 -10.14
N LEU A 270 5.29 21.87 -11.20
CA LEU A 270 6.68 22.31 -11.16
C LEU A 270 6.86 23.50 -10.23
N ALA A 271 6.00 24.51 -10.32
CA ALA A 271 6.06 25.67 -9.42
C ALA A 271 5.92 25.24 -7.95
N ARG A 272 5.01 24.31 -7.65
CA ARG A 272 4.83 23.74 -6.29
C ARG A 272 6.10 23.03 -5.79
N LEU A 273 6.84 22.35 -6.66
CA LEU A 273 8.11 21.70 -6.32
C LEU A 273 9.25 22.72 -6.13
N GLN A 274 9.34 23.75 -6.98
CA GLN A 274 10.35 24.80 -6.89
C GLN A 274 10.25 25.60 -5.59
N VAL A 275 9.02 25.88 -5.13
CA VAL A 275 8.78 26.59 -3.86
C VAL A 275 9.40 25.87 -2.65
N LEU A 276 9.66 24.56 -2.74
CA LEU A 276 10.30 23.83 -1.63
C LEU A 276 11.73 24.29 -1.35
N GLN A 277 12.44 24.78 -2.37
CA GLN A 277 13.82 25.26 -2.22
C GLN A 277 13.93 26.43 -1.25
N THR A 278 12.88 27.26 -1.13
CA THR A 278 12.86 28.45 -0.26
C THR A 278 12.01 28.25 1.00
N THR A 279 11.28 27.14 1.09
CA THR A 279 10.41 26.85 2.24
C THR A 279 11.24 26.32 3.41
N LYS A 280 11.29 27.07 4.52
CA LYS A 280 12.12 26.75 5.71
C LYS A 280 12.01 25.30 6.20
N ALA A 281 10.80 24.71 6.17
CA ALA A 281 10.58 23.34 6.62
C ALA A 281 11.33 22.30 5.77
N TYR A 282 11.58 22.60 4.50
CA TYR A 282 12.19 21.69 3.52
C TYR A 282 13.71 21.90 3.34
N LEU A 283 14.31 22.82 4.09
CA LEU A 283 15.77 23.04 4.07
C LEU A 283 16.60 21.75 4.28
N PRO A 284 16.19 20.80 5.16
CA PRO A 284 16.93 19.55 5.32
C PRO A 284 16.90 18.64 4.09
N LEU A 285 15.99 18.86 3.14
CA LEU A 285 15.83 18.07 1.92
C LEU A 285 16.40 18.77 0.68
N HIS A 286 17.30 19.74 0.85
CA HIS A 286 17.75 20.60 -0.26
C HIS A 286 18.39 19.80 -1.40
N GLN A 287 19.17 18.77 -1.09
CA GLN A 287 19.84 17.94 -2.11
C GLN A 287 18.82 17.13 -2.90
N GLU A 288 17.89 16.46 -2.21
CA GLU A 288 16.82 15.66 -2.79
C GLU A 288 15.89 16.52 -3.66
N ILE A 289 15.59 17.74 -3.22
CA ILE A 289 14.80 18.72 -3.99
C ILE A 289 15.54 19.12 -5.27
N GLN A 290 16.82 19.42 -5.18
CA GLN A 290 17.60 19.82 -6.35
C GLN A 290 17.71 18.67 -7.37
N GLU A 291 17.94 17.45 -6.90
CA GLU A 291 17.98 16.27 -7.76
C GLU A 291 16.63 16.00 -8.43
N ALA A 292 15.52 16.05 -7.69
CA ALA A 292 14.19 15.91 -8.24
C ALA A 292 13.85 17.00 -9.27
N LEU A 293 14.23 18.25 -9.01
CA LEU A 293 14.03 19.34 -9.98
C LEU A 293 14.82 19.10 -11.28
N ASN A 294 16.07 18.65 -11.18
CA ASN A 294 16.88 18.32 -12.35
C ASN A 294 16.19 17.24 -13.21
N LEU A 295 15.67 16.18 -12.59
CA LEU A 295 14.97 15.09 -13.29
C LEU A 295 13.62 15.53 -13.89
N VAL A 296 12.87 16.39 -13.19
CA VAL A 296 11.60 16.92 -13.70
C VAL A 296 11.82 17.85 -14.90
N GLN A 297 12.89 18.65 -14.87
CA GLN A 297 13.21 19.64 -15.92
C GLN A 297 13.97 19.05 -17.10
N ASP A 298 14.50 17.83 -16.98
CA ASP A 298 15.15 17.13 -18.08
C ASP A 298 14.12 16.71 -19.13
N SER A 299 14.21 17.31 -20.32
CA SER A 299 13.34 17.05 -21.46
C SER A 299 13.71 15.79 -22.25
N SER A 300 14.87 15.19 -21.97
CA SER A 300 15.28 13.92 -22.59
C SER A 300 14.60 12.70 -21.97
N LEU A 301 14.12 12.85 -20.72
CA LEU A 301 13.38 11.81 -20.02
C LEU A 301 11.93 11.74 -20.50
N THR A 302 11.35 10.56 -20.42
CA THR A 302 10.01 10.20 -20.89
C THR A 302 9.11 9.80 -19.72
N LEU A 303 7.85 9.43 -19.99
CA LEU A 303 7.00 8.85 -18.95
C LEU A 303 7.55 7.51 -18.42
N ARG A 304 8.33 6.76 -19.22
CA ARG A 304 8.92 5.48 -18.77
C ARG A 304 9.89 5.66 -17.61
N ASP A 305 10.58 6.79 -17.59
CA ASP A 305 11.55 7.14 -16.56
C ASP A 305 10.88 7.44 -15.20
N SER A 306 9.54 7.46 -15.14
CA SER A 306 8.79 7.62 -13.88
C SER A 306 9.02 6.46 -12.90
N LEU A 307 9.27 5.25 -13.39
CA LEU A 307 9.60 4.10 -12.56
C LEU A 307 10.96 4.28 -11.89
N HIS A 308 11.95 4.74 -12.65
CA HIS A 308 13.26 5.09 -12.10
C HIS A 308 13.14 6.26 -11.12
N PHE A 309 12.30 7.24 -11.41
CA PHE A 309 12.10 8.35 -10.51
C PHE A 309 11.48 7.94 -9.17
N ILE A 310 10.54 6.97 -9.15
CA ILE A 310 10.06 6.39 -7.89
C ILE A 310 11.20 5.70 -7.14
N GLN A 311 12.04 4.92 -7.82
CA GLN A 311 13.20 4.28 -7.19
C GLN A 311 14.11 5.30 -6.50
N THR A 312 14.37 6.45 -7.15
CA THR A 312 15.13 7.56 -6.57
C THR A 312 14.46 8.10 -5.29
N LEU A 313 13.15 8.37 -5.33
CA LEU A 313 12.41 8.84 -4.16
C LEU A 313 12.40 7.82 -3.02
N VAL A 314 12.32 6.53 -3.33
CA VAL A 314 12.44 5.45 -2.35
C VAL A 314 13.85 5.43 -1.74
N ASN A 315 14.89 5.56 -2.56
CA ASN A 315 16.27 5.58 -2.08
C ASN A 315 16.55 6.75 -1.14
N PHE A 316 15.93 7.91 -1.35
CA PHE A 316 16.07 9.05 -0.45
C PHE A 316 15.53 8.81 0.95
N PHE A 317 14.40 8.11 1.10
CA PHE A 317 13.63 8.16 2.35
C PHE A 317 13.20 6.83 2.95
N TYR A 318 13.21 5.76 2.16
CA TYR A 318 12.58 4.49 2.51
C TYR A 318 13.42 3.27 2.07
N CYS A 319 14.72 3.45 1.85
CA CYS A 319 15.62 2.41 1.34
C CYS A 319 15.75 1.20 2.26
N GLU A 320 15.40 1.35 3.54
CA GLU A 320 15.38 0.30 4.54
C GLU A 320 14.18 -0.65 4.44
N LYS A 321 13.08 -0.23 3.77
CA LYS A 321 11.84 -1.02 3.72
C LYS A 321 11.99 -2.18 2.73
N ALA A 322 12.10 -3.40 3.25
CA ALA A 322 12.34 -4.61 2.45
C ALA A 322 11.30 -4.84 1.33
N TYR A 323 10.02 -4.56 1.58
CA TYR A 323 8.99 -4.69 0.55
C TYR A 323 9.16 -3.74 -0.65
N LEU A 324 9.93 -2.66 -0.53
CA LEU A 324 10.23 -1.76 -1.65
C LEU A 324 11.30 -2.30 -2.59
N ARG A 325 12.00 -3.38 -2.23
CA ARG A 325 13.05 -3.98 -3.06
C ARG A 325 12.54 -4.52 -4.40
N ILE A 326 11.25 -4.88 -4.49
CA ILE A 326 10.61 -5.25 -5.76
C ILE A 326 10.78 -4.18 -6.83
N LEU A 327 10.86 -2.91 -6.44
CA LEU A 327 11.05 -1.80 -7.37
C LEU A 327 12.41 -1.82 -8.05
N PHE A 328 13.42 -2.47 -7.47
CA PHE A 328 14.80 -2.45 -7.95
C PHE A 328 15.21 -3.77 -8.61
N PHE A 329 14.69 -4.90 -8.11
CA PHE A 329 15.15 -6.24 -8.49
C PHE A 329 14.03 -7.18 -8.93
N GLY A 330 12.77 -6.77 -8.81
CA GLY A 330 11.62 -7.56 -9.20
C GLY A 330 11.16 -7.27 -10.63
N THR A 331 10.54 -8.27 -11.27
CA THR A 331 9.67 -8.01 -12.42
C THR A 331 8.38 -7.39 -11.88
N MET A 332 8.24 -6.07 -12.01
CA MET A 332 7.03 -5.35 -11.69
C MET A 332 5.91 -5.68 -12.67
#